data_AF-A0AAU9W1A5-F1
#
_entry.id   AF-A0AAU9W1A5-F1
#
_cell.length_a   1.000
_cell.length_b   1.000
_cell.length_c   1.000
_cell.angle_alpha   90.00
_cell.angle_beta   90.00
_cell.angle_gamma   90.00
#
_symmetry.space_group_name_H-M   'P 1'
#
loop_
_entity.id
_entity.type
_entity.pdbx_description
1 polymer ?
#
loop_
_entity_poly.entity_id
_entity_poly.type
_entity_poly.pdbx_seq_one_letter_code
_entity_poly.pdbx_strand_id
1 'polypeptide(L)'
;MSLCSLIYNDKKSITSAEDLVEIMNIGNKLYSSLSTISRNSFLMLTELPSMIMVFDTNYHLQYSESYTCRLHANSNYSIEGFPYCMPLVSALQTLIAETYNSFLLTIQINTVAIYRTLHGAYKVFDSHARDSFGLAHPQGTCVLLHFQEMNKLVEYFQSLYTNDAIFELKGLNISVSEIGVHDHNKPFSSEDQNVTCQTAAVNEDITMEIDANISLLKKSCAICFYCVCFSIIKPCSYWKSFTLEAVVEHGNIFYKENLDTSNQFTIDGLPLRLKIYDADVDVKYSSKHQGIFSCSSLSSKLVLQRLILDNKNVNTGFLLWLSGYCLSCVICHTSRVAAKTKTKYFVMEFHENQGLQVLEHNHVDSLIETLCKIRKGTKINKPCNKRAKQVPNIRIKPLTMT
;
A
#
# COMPACT_ATOMS: atom_id res chain seq x y z
N MET A 1 -2.81 -11.33 10.82
CA MET A 1 -2.33 -11.67 12.18
C MET A 1 -0.90 -11.26 12.42
N SER A 2 0.07 -11.95 11.81
CA SER A 2 1.50 -11.76 12.06
C SER A 2 2.00 -10.33 11.82
N LEU A 3 1.49 -9.64 10.80
CA LEU A 3 1.82 -8.21 10.61
C LEU A 3 1.36 -7.35 11.81
N CYS A 4 0.14 -7.57 12.30
CA CYS A 4 -0.42 -6.82 13.43
C CYS A 4 0.36 -7.07 14.71
N SER A 5 0.87 -8.29 14.94
CA SER A 5 1.69 -8.57 16.13
C SER A 5 3.01 -7.80 16.11
N LEU A 6 3.63 -7.62 14.94
CA LEU A 6 4.87 -6.83 14.82
C LEU A 6 4.61 -5.35 15.12
N ILE A 7 3.53 -4.78 14.57
CA ILE A 7 3.12 -3.39 14.83
C ILE A 7 2.75 -3.20 16.31
N TYR A 8 2.00 -4.15 16.87
CA TYR A 8 1.63 -4.14 18.29
C TYR A 8 2.86 -4.13 19.19
N ASN A 9 3.82 -5.00 18.90
CA ASN A 9 5.04 -5.10 19.66
C ASN A 9 5.87 -3.80 19.58
N ASP A 10 5.96 -3.20 18.39
CA ASP A 10 6.62 -1.90 18.19
C ASP A 10 5.95 -0.79 19.01
N LYS A 11 4.61 -0.78 19.09
CA LYS A 11 3.85 0.22 19.84
C LYS A 11 3.96 0.08 21.36
N LYS A 12 3.66 -1.11 21.90
CA LYS A 12 3.48 -1.29 23.36
C LYS A 12 4.04 -2.59 23.93
N SER A 13 4.81 -3.37 23.15
CA SER A 13 5.26 -4.73 23.51
C SER A 13 4.10 -5.72 23.75
N ILE A 14 4.39 -7.03 23.61
CA ILE A 14 3.44 -8.10 23.89
C ILE A 14 3.83 -8.76 25.22
N THR A 15 2.93 -8.72 26.20
CA THR A 15 3.21 -9.10 27.59
C THR A 15 2.17 -10.04 28.21
N SER A 16 0.96 -10.11 27.65
CA SER A 16 -0.18 -10.83 28.22
C SER A 16 -0.94 -11.66 27.17
N ALA A 17 -1.84 -12.53 27.64
CA ALA A 17 -2.72 -13.28 26.75
C ALA A 17 -3.78 -12.37 26.12
N GLU A 18 -4.22 -11.34 26.85
CA GLU A 18 -5.13 -10.31 26.38
C GLU A 18 -4.54 -9.57 25.17
N ASP A 19 -3.23 -9.28 25.17
CA ASP A 19 -2.54 -8.70 24.02
C ASP A 19 -2.66 -9.60 22.78
N LEU A 20 -2.53 -10.92 22.95
CA LEU A 20 -2.66 -11.87 21.84
C LEU A 20 -4.07 -11.89 21.28
N VAL A 21 -5.10 -11.81 22.14
CA VAL A 21 -6.51 -11.71 21.72
C VAL A 21 -6.73 -10.42 20.92
N GLU A 22 -6.21 -9.28 21.39
CA GLU A 22 -6.32 -8.01 20.68
C GLU A 22 -5.64 -8.07 19.30
N ILE A 23 -4.42 -8.60 19.23
CA ILE A 23 -3.68 -8.83 17.98
C ILE A 23 -4.49 -9.70 17.00
N MET A 24 -5.09 -10.79 17.50
CA MET A 24 -5.91 -11.69 16.68
C MET A 24 -7.16 -10.98 16.15
N ASN A 25 -7.84 -10.20 16.98
CA ASN A 25 -9.03 -9.46 16.55
C ASN A 25 -8.71 -8.41 15.48
N ILE A 26 -7.65 -7.62 15.68
CA ILE A 26 -7.22 -6.60 14.71
C ILE A 26 -6.73 -7.27 13.42
N GLY A 27 -5.93 -8.33 13.56
CA GLY A 27 -5.42 -9.06 12.42
C GLY A 27 -6.49 -9.78 11.61
N ASN A 28 -7.59 -10.25 12.23
CA ASN A 28 -8.76 -10.82 11.55
C ASN A 28 -9.44 -9.75 10.69
N LYS A 29 -9.70 -8.57 11.27
CA LYS A 29 -10.32 -7.45 10.54
C LYS A 29 -9.48 -7.04 9.32
N LEU A 30 -8.17 -6.91 9.50
CA LEU A 30 -7.25 -6.60 8.42
C LEU A 30 -7.25 -7.70 7.34
N TYR A 31 -7.16 -8.97 7.75
CA TYR A 31 -7.15 -10.09 6.82
C TYR A 31 -8.45 -10.20 6.02
N SER A 32 -9.62 -10.05 6.65
CA SER A 32 -10.91 -10.07 5.95
C SER A 32 -11.00 -8.98 4.89
N SER A 33 -10.44 -7.80 5.18
CA SER A 33 -10.37 -6.70 4.23
C SER A 33 -9.45 -7.03 3.05
N LEU A 34 -8.23 -7.48 3.33
CA LEU A 34 -7.23 -7.78 2.30
C LEU A 34 -7.60 -9.00 1.43
N SER A 35 -8.13 -10.06 2.03
CA SER A 35 -8.55 -11.29 1.32
C SER A 35 -9.73 -11.03 0.37
N THR A 36 -10.66 -10.16 0.76
CA THR A 36 -11.74 -9.71 -0.13
C THR A 36 -11.19 -8.98 -1.35
N ILE A 37 -10.17 -8.15 -1.16
CA ILE A 37 -9.52 -7.37 -2.22
C ILE A 37 -8.73 -8.29 -3.16
N SER A 38 -7.95 -9.23 -2.60
CA SER A 38 -7.13 -10.16 -3.39
C SER A 38 -7.96 -11.27 -4.06
N ARG A 39 -9.18 -11.53 -3.57
CA ARG A 39 -10.05 -12.65 -3.94
C ARG A 39 -9.43 -14.03 -3.69
N ASN A 40 -8.48 -14.09 -2.77
CA ASN A 40 -7.80 -15.31 -2.41
C ASN A 40 -7.99 -15.58 -0.92
N SER A 41 -8.17 -16.85 -0.57
CA SER A 41 -8.19 -17.30 0.83
C SER A 41 -6.81 -17.25 1.48
N PHE A 42 -5.74 -17.09 0.71
CA PHE A 42 -4.39 -16.89 1.22
C PHE A 42 -3.83 -15.60 0.64
N LEU A 43 -3.10 -14.87 1.48
CA LEU A 43 -2.42 -13.64 1.09
C LEU A 43 -0.95 -13.93 0.83
N MET A 44 -0.42 -13.40 -0.27
CA MET A 44 1.01 -13.33 -0.50
C MET A 44 1.61 -12.21 0.35
N LEU A 45 2.87 -12.34 0.79
CA LEU A 45 3.55 -11.27 1.54
C LEU A 45 3.66 -9.96 0.74
N THR A 46 3.53 -10.02 -0.58
CA THR A 46 3.50 -8.86 -1.48
C THR A 46 2.17 -8.11 -1.51
N GLU A 47 1.10 -8.74 -1.02
CA GLU A 47 -0.23 -8.14 -0.93
C GLU A 47 -0.42 -7.40 0.39
N LEU A 48 0.57 -7.46 1.29
CA LEU A 48 0.55 -6.68 2.53
C LEU A 48 0.77 -5.18 2.23
N PRO A 49 0.04 -4.30 2.93
CA PRO A 49 0.11 -2.86 2.66
C PRO A 49 1.44 -2.27 3.12
N SER A 50 1.94 -1.25 2.40
CA SER A 50 3.13 -0.48 2.83
C SER A 50 2.81 0.69 3.75
N MET A 51 1.52 0.99 3.95
CA MET A 51 1.06 1.97 4.93
C MET A 51 -0.24 1.43 5.54
N ILE A 52 -0.34 1.45 6.86
CA ILE A 52 -1.49 0.95 7.57
C ILE A 52 -1.75 1.80 8.82
N MET A 53 -3.01 2.11 9.07
CA MET A 53 -3.43 2.71 10.32
C MET A 53 -3.82 1.60 11.29
N VAL A 54 -3.16 1.55 12.45
CA VAL A 54 -3.49 0.61 13.54
C VAL A 54 -3.36 1.40 14.84
N PHE A 55 -4.31 1.27 15.77
CA PHE A 55 -4.29 2.03 17.04
C PHE A 55 -4.17 3.54 16.83
N ASP A 56 -4.97 4.10 15.91
CA ASP A 56 -5.02 5.53 15.59
C ASP A 56 -3.65 6.11 15.15
N THR A 57 -2.74 5.22 14.74
CA THR A 57 -1.37 5.57 14.36
C THR A 57 -1.11 5.09 12.94
N ASN A 58 -0.68 5.99 12.08
CA ASN A 58 -0.29 5.64 10.72
C ASN A 58 1.13 5.07 10.74
N TYR A 59 1.25 3.81 10.36
CA TYR A 59 2.54 3.14 10.22
C TYR A 59 2.91 3.05 8.75
N HIS A 60 4.13 3.46 8.43
CA HIS A 60 4.80 3.13 7.19
C HIS A 60 5.58 1.82 7.38
N LEU A 61 5.37 0.88 6.46
CA LEU A 61 5.90 -0.46 6.49
C LEU A 61 6.87 -0.64 5.33
N GLN A 62 8.15 -0.73 5.66
CA GLN A 62 9.21 -0.96 4.69
C GLN A 62 9.67 -2.42 4.75
N TYR A 63 9.38 -3.16 3.69
CA TYR A 63 9.77 -4.56 3.55
C TYR A 63 11.11 -4.71 2.82
N SER A 64 11.87 -5.73 3.19
CA SER A 64 13.02 -6.20 2.42
C SER A 64 12.59 -6.91 1.12
N GLU A 65 13.58 -7.29 0.31
CA GLU A 65 13.39 -8.34 -0.70
C GLU A 65 13.00 -9.66 -0.04
N SER A 66 12.33 -10.55 -0.79
CA SER A 66 11.92 -11.88 -0.30
C SER A 66 13.08 -12.88 -0.40
N TYR A 67 13.45 -13.49 0.72
CA TYR A 67 14.40 -14.61 0.76
C TYR A 67 13.63 -15.92 0.79
N THR A 68 14.06 -16.92 0.02
CA THR A 68 13.34 -18.19 -0.09
C THR A 68 14.26 -19.38 -0.29
N CYS A 69 14.00 -20.50 0.38
CA CYS A 69 14.71 -21.76 0.13
C CYS A 69 13.93 -22.93 0.74
N ARG A 70 14.48 -24.15 0.60
CA ARG A 70 14.05 -25.29 1.40
C ARG A 70 14.46 -25.08 2.84
N LEU A 71 13.57 -25.38 3.77
CA LEU A 71 13.77 -25.15 5.20
C LEU A 71 14.94 -25.97 5.77
N HIS A 72 15.15 -27.19 5.28
CA HIS A 72 16.24 -28.09 5.67
C HIS A 72 17.42 -28.03 4.70
N ALA A 73 17.53 -26.99 3.88
CA ALA A 73 18.72 -26.77 3.08
C ALA A 73 19.95 -26.69 3.99
N ASN A 74 21.05 -27.33 3.56
CA ASN A 74 22.33 -27.25 4.26
C ASN A 74 22.79 -25.79 4.33
N SER A 75 23.42 -25.38 5.43
CA SER A 75 23.91 -24.00 5.65
C SER A 75 24.85 -23.50 4.55
N ASN A 76 25.53 -24.41 3.84
CA ASN A 76 26.41 -24.09 2.71
C ASN A 76 25.68 -24.04 1.35
N TYR A 77 24.35 -24.15 1.34
CA TYR A 77 23.56 -24.09 0.12
C TYR A 77 23.56 -22.65 -0.43
N SER A 78 24.23 -22.46 -1.57
CA SER A 78 24.16 -21.23 -2.34
C SER A 78 23.93 -21.59 -3.81
N ILE A 79 23.06 -20.83 -4.47
CA ILE A 79 22.85 -20.95 -5.90
C ILE A 79 23.50 -19.73 -6.54
N GLU A 80 24.53 -19.96 -7.35
CA GLU A 80 25.21 -18.90 -8.09
C GLU A 80 24.21 -18.14 -8.97
N GLY A 81 24.22 -16.80 -8.88
CA GLY A 81 23.27 -15.93 -9.58
C GLY A 81 21.91 -15.73 -8.91
N PHE A 82 21.60 -16.42 -7.81
CA PHE A 82 20.33 -16.26 -7.06
C PHE A 82 20.59 -15.87 -5.60
N PRO A 83 20.96 -14.60 -5.33
CA PRO A 83 21.38 -14.15 -4.00
C PRO A 83 20.27 -14.19 -2.95
N TYR A 84 19.00 -14.28 -3.35
CA TYR A 84 17.87 -14.38 -2.42
C TYR A 84 17.43 -15.83 -2.14
N CYS A 85 18.12 -16.82 -2.73
CA CYS A 85 17.87 -18.23 -2.45
C CYS A 85 18.94 -18.81 -1.52
N MET A 86 18.63 -18.87 -0.22
CA MET A 86 19.58 -19.33 0.80
C MET A 86 18.87 -19.92 2.03
N PRO A 87 19.56 -20.73 2.85
CA PRO A 87 19.01 -21.30 4.08
C PRO A 87 18.43 -20.25 5.04
N LEU A 88 17.44 -20.65 5.84
CA LEU A 88 16.72 -19.75 6.76
C LEU A 88 17.66 -19.00 7.71
N VAL A 89 18.68 -19.68 8.24
CA VAL A 89 19.68 -19.08 9.13
C VAL A 89 20.48 -17.98 8.41
N SER A 90 20.89 -18.22 7.17
CA SER A 90 21.63 -17.25 6.36
C SER A 90 20.75 -16.05 6.00
N ALA A 91 19.48 -16.29 5.64
CA ALA A 91 18.53 -15.23 5.32
C ALA A 91 18.27 -14.31 6.52
N LEU A 92 18.10 -14.88 7.72
CA LEU A 92 17.97 -14.12 8.97
C LEU A 92 19.23 -13.30 9.25
N GLN A 93 20.43 -13.90 9.11
CA GLN A 93 21.70 -13.20 9.28
C GLN A 93 21.85 -12.02 8.32
N THR A 94 21.52 -12.21 7.04
CA THR A 94 21.55 -11.14 6.03
C THR A 94 20.60 -10.02 6.39
N LEU A 95 19.34 -10.33 6.75
CA LEU A 95 18.36 -9.31 7.12
C LEU A 95 18.76 -8.54 8.39
N ILE A 96 19.35 -9.21 9.37
CA ILE A 96 19.87 -8.55 10.58
C ILE A 96 21.03 -7.61 10.22
N ALA A 97 21.95 -8.04 9.34
CA ALA A 97 23.03 -7.19 8.84
C ALA A 97 22.50 -5.97 8.05
N GLU A 98 21.34 -6.11 7.40
CA GLU A 98 20.58 -5.03 6.76
C GLU A 98 19.70 -4.21 7.74
N THR A 99 19.91 -4.37 9.05
CA THR A 99 19.25 -3.62 10.14
C THR A 99 17.77 -3.95 10.40
N TYR A 100 17.25 -5.05 9.86
CA TYR A 100 15.91 -5.52 10.20
C TYR A 100 15.89 -6.26 11.54
N ASN A 101 14.93 -5.93 12.40
CA ASN A 101 14.68 -6.62 13.68
C ASN A 101 13.32 -7.32 13.75
N SER A 102 12.46 -7.12 12.75
CA SER A 102 11.14 -7.73 12.64
C SER A 102 11.05 -8.47 11.31
N PHE A 103 10.42 -9.64 11.31
CA PHE A 103 10.36 -10.52 10.16
C PHE A 103 9.01 -11.18 10.01
N LEU A 104 8.59 -11.37 8.76
CA LEU A 104 7.47 -12.22 8.38
C LEU A 104 8.04 -13.46 7.71
N LEU A 105 7.74 -14.62 8.27
CA LEU A 105 8.17 -15.91 7.75
C LEU A 105 6.93 -16.72 7.37
N THR A 106 6.81 -17.06 6.10
CA THR A 106 5.81 -18.00 5.61
C THR A 106 6.49 -19.33 5.31
N ILE A 107 6.04 -20.40 5.94
CA ILE A 107 6.47 -21.77 5.60
C ILE A 107 5.24 -22.50 5.07
N GLN A 108 5.29 -22.93 3.82
CA GLN A 108 4.12 -23.43 3.08
C GLN A 108 2.97 -22.40 3.08
N ILE A 109 1.92 -22.62 3.88
CA ILE A 109 0.73 -21.77 3.98
C ILE A 109 0.65 -21.00 5.32
N ASN A 110 1.54 -21.30 6.26
CA ASN A 110 1.50 -20.73 7.60
C ASN A 110 2.48 -19.57 7.70
N THR A 111 1.97 -18.37 7.97
CA THR A 111 2.79 -17.18 8.20
C THR A 111 2.91 -16.86 9.68
N VAL A 112 4.13 -16.68 10.17
CA VAL A 112 4.44 -16.28 11.56
C VAL A 112 5.19 -14.95 11.58
N ALA A 113 5.12 -14.27 12.71
CA ALA A 113 5.90 -13.07 12.96
C ALA A 113 7.06 -13.39 13.88
N ILE A 114 8.24 -12.90 13.55
CA ILE A 114 9.45 -13.07 14.34
C ILE A 114 9.98 -11.67 14.65
N TYR A 115 10.35 -11.40 15.89
CA TYR A 115 11.05 -10.16 16.22
C TYR A 115 12.20 -10.42 17.19
N ARG A 116 13.28 -9.67 16.97
CA ARG A 116 14.50 -9.71 17.77
C ARG A 116 14.41 -8.68 18.89
N THR A 117 14.57 -9.14 20.11
CA THR A 117 14.62 -8.30 21.31
C THR A 117 15.95 -7.54 21.40
N LEU A 118 15.99 -6.49 22.22
CA LEU A 118 17.21 -5.70 22.47
C LEU A 118 18.39 -6.55 22.98
N HIS A 119 18.10 -7.62 23.73
CA HIS A 119 19.11 -8.56 24.25
C HIS A 119 19.51 -9.65 23.24
N GLY A 120 18.99 -9.60 22.01
CA GLY A 120 19.34 -10.52 20.94
C GLY A 120 18.59 -11.85 20.91
N ALA A 121 17.70 -12.09 21.89
CA ALA A 121 16.75 -13.21 21.85
C ALA A 121 15.63 -12.94 20.82
N TYR A 122 14.95 -14.00 20.39
CA TYR A 122 13.89 -13.97 19.38
C TYR A 122 12.56 -14.34 20.01
N LYS A 123 11.51 -13.61 19.62
CA LYS A 123 10.14 -13.99 19.91
C LYS A 123 9.40 -14.34 18.63
N VAL A 124 8.56 -15.37 18.67
CA VAL A 124 7.74 -15.82 17.55
C VAL A 124 6.28 -15.73 17.94
N PHE A 125 5.55 -14.87 17.25
CA PHE A 125 4.09 -14.90 17.29
C PHE A 125 3.59 -15.83 16.19
N ASP A 126 2.92 -16.91 16.59
CA ASP A 126 2.26 -17.86 15.69
C ASP A 126 0.76 -17.84 15.96
N SER A 127 -0.02 -17.37 15.00
CA SER A 127 -1.48 -17.25 15.12
C SER A 127 -2.24 -18.56 14.95
N HIS A 128 -1.56 -19.63 14.51
CA HIS A 128 -2.20 -20.92 14.25
C HIS A 128 -2.46 -21.65 15.57
N ALA A 129 -3.27 -22.70 15.51
CA ALA A 129 -3.59 -23.51 16.68
C ALA A 129 -2.34 -24.28 17.15
N ARG A 130 -1.68 -23.78 18.20
CA ARG A 130 -0.50 -24.36 18.84
C ARG A 130 -0.74 -24.74 20.29
N ASP A 131 0.01 -25.72 20.77
CA ASP A 131 0.15 -26.00 22.20
C ASP A 131 1.21 -25.08 22.86
N SER A 132 1.45 -25.28 24.16
CA SER A 132 2.44 -24.49 24.93
C SER A 132 3.88 -24.66 24.47
N PHE A 133 4.18 -25.69 23.66
CA PHE A 133 5.50 -25.92 23.08
C PHE A 133 5.63 -25.38 21.65
N GLY A 134 4.56 -24.78 21.11
CA GLY A 134 4.51 -24.29 19.74
C GLY A 134 4.22 -25.38 18.69
N LEU A 135 3.85 -26.59 19.10
CA LEU A 135 3.51 -27.66 18.17
C LEU A 135 2.05 -27.55 17.72
N ALA A 136 1.74 -28.05 16.53
CA ALA A 136 0.38 -28.03 16.00
C ALA A 136 -0.57 -28.84 16.91
N HIS A 137 -1.66 -28.22 17.35
CA HIS A 137 -2.63 -28.84 18.26
C HIS A 137 -4.07 -28.50 17.82
N PRO A 138 -4.99 -29.48 17.67
CA PRO A 138 -6.35 -29.20 17.17
C PRO A 138 -7.16 -28.25 18.05
N GLN A 139 -6.92 -28.26 19.37
CA GLN A 139 -7.51 -27.32 20.35
C GLN A 139 -6.51 -26.24 20.78
N GLY A 140 -5.48 -26.02 19.96
CA GLY A 140 -4.44 -25.05 20.24
C GLY A 140 -4.92 -23.61 20.08
N THR A 141 -4.09 -22.68 20.54
CA THR A 141 -4.33 -21.23 20.45
C THR A 141 -3.14 -20.55 19.79
N CYS A 142 -3.26 -19.26 19.50
CA CYS A 142 -2.10 -18.48 19.10
C CYS A 142 -1.07 -18.41 20.25
N VAL A 143 0.21 -18.42 19.93
CA VAL A 143 1.29 -18.45 20.91
C VAL A 143 2.32 -17.36 20.66
N LEU A 144 2.99 -16.96 21.74
CA LEU A 144 4.20 -16.14 21.69
C LEU A 144 5.36 -16.94 22.29
N LEU A 145 6.20 -17.50 21.43
CA LEU A 145 7.34 -18.33 21.84
C LEU A 145 8.59 -17.49 22.01
N HIS A 146 9.50 -17.93 22.86
CA HIS A 146 10.76 -17.24 23.15
C HIS A 146 11.95 -18.17 22.90
N PHE A 147 12.93 -17.70 22.13
CA PHE A 147 14.15 -18.43 21.78
C PHE A 147 15.36 -17.57 22.10
N GLN A 148 16.29 -18.10 22.89
CA GLN A 148 17.51 -17.36 23.26
C GLN A 148 18.47 -17.17 22.07
N GLU A 149 18.48 -18.13 21.14
CA GLU A 149 19.44 -18.19 20.04
C GLU A 149 18.74 -18.47 18.70
N MET A 150 19.28 -17.92 17.62
CA MET A 150 18.77 -18.10 16.26
C MET A 150 18.81 -19.57 15.81
N ASN A 151 19.83 -20.33 16.23
CA ASN A 151 19.91 -21.76 15.89
C ASN A 151 18.73 -22.53 16.47
N LYS A 152 18.33 -22.22 17.72
CA LYS A 152 17.15 -22.83 18.36
C LYS A 152 15.84 -22.44 17.69
N LEU A 153 15.74 -21.20 17.24
CA LEU A 153 14.62 -20.73 16.41
C LEU A 153 14.51 -21.52 15.09
N VAL A 154 15.63 -21.72 14.40
CA VAL A 154 15.67 -22.46 13.12
C VAL A 154 15.38 -23.95 13.33
N GLU A 155 15.99 -24.57 14.34
CA GLU A 155 15.71 -25.96 14.76
C GLU A 155 14.21 -26.16 15.07
N TYR A 156 13.58 -25.20 15.74
CA TYR A 156 12.14 -25.23 16.01
C TYR A 156 11.32 -25.31 14.71
N PHE A 157 11.55 -24.42 13.75
CA PHE A 157 10.82 -24.51 12.47
C PHE A 157 11.13 -25.80 11.70
N GLN A 158 12.39 -26.24 11.68
CA GLN A 158 12.80 -27.47 11.01
C GLN A 158 12.17 -28.72 11.62
N SER A 159 11.90 -28.72 12.93
CA SER A 159 11.19 -29.82 13.61
C SER A 159 9.67 -29.74 13.41
N LEU A 160 9.10 -28.53 13.36
CA LEU A 160 7.67 -28.31 13.14
C LEU A 160 7.23 -28.71 11.73
N TYR A 161 8.09 -28.52 10.73
CA TYR A 161 7.87 -28.91 9.35
C TYR A 161 8.90 -29.95 8.96
N THR A 162 8.55 -31.23 8.89
CA THR A 162 9.49 -32.34 8.62
C THR A 162 9.68 -32.66 7.14
N ASN A 163 8.86 -32.07 6.26
CA ASN A 163 8.93 -32.25 4.81
C ASN A 163 9.89 -31.23 4.18
N ASP A 164 10.24 -31.40 2.90
CA ASP A 164 10.96 -30.45 2.02
C ASP A 164 10.18 -29.13 1.83
N ALA A 165 9.82 -28.46 2.94
CA ALA A 165 9.01 -27.27 2.97
C ALA A 165 9.83 -26.09 2.42
N ILE A 166 9.18 -25.29 1.59
CA ILE A 166 9.75 -24.04 1.10
C ILE A 166 9.27 -22.91 2.01
N PHE A 167 10.17 -22.00 2.33
CA PHE A 167 9.85 -20.79 3.08
C PHE A 167 9.98 -19.54 2.20
N GLU A 168 9.27 -18.48 2.58
CA GLU A 168 9.50 -17.10 2.17
C GLU A 168 9.71 -16.25 3.44
N LEU A 169 10.79 -15.49 3.50
CA LEU A 169 11.15 -14.61 4.61
C LEU A 169 11.31 -13.17 4.12
N LYS A 170 10.71 -12.23 4.84
CA LYS A 170 10.92 -10.78 4.66
C LYS A 170 11.25 -10.10 5.97
N GLY A 171 12.22 -9.21 5.95
CA GLY A 171 12.42 -8.19 6.97
C GLY A 171 11.39 -7.08 6.85
N LEU A 172 11.02 -6.50 7.99
CA LEU A 172 10.06 -5.41 8.10
C LEU A 172 10.62 -4.33 9.03
N ASN A 173 10.71 -3.11 8.52
CA ASN A 173 10.91 -1.91 9.33
C ASN A 173 9.57 -1.18 9.46
N ILE A 174 9.25 -0.78 10.68
CA ILE A 174 8.02 -0.11 11.05
C ILE A 174 8.40 1.30 11.47
N SER A 175 7.74 2.30 10.89
CA SER A 175 7.93 3.69 11.30
C SER A 175 6.59 4.40 11.40
N VAL A 176 6.46 5.33 12.34
CA VAL A 176 5.26 6.17 12.44
C VAL A 176 5.34 7.26 11.37
N SER A 177 4.25 7.44 10.64
CA SER A 177 4.08 8.55 9.71
C SER A 177 3.64 9.78 10.50
N GLU A 178 4.56 10.73 10.72
CA GLU A 178 4.22 12.01 11.35
C GLU A 178 3.24 12.78 10.47
N ILE A 179 1.96 12.74 10.83
CA ILE A 179 1.02 13.79 10.44
C ILE A 179 1.46 15.01 11.25
N GLY A 180 1.81 16.10 10.57
CA GLY A 180 2.10 17.38 11.21
C GLY A 180 0.87 17.88 11.97
N VAL A 181 0.75 17.48 13.24
CA VAL A 181 -0.17 18.08 14.19
C VAL A 181 0.53 19.34 14.69
N HIS A 182 -0.13 20.48 14.45
CA HIS A 182 0.26 21.75 15.03
C HIS A 182 0.38 21.60 16.54
N ASP A 183 1.53 22.07 17.03
CA ASP A 183 1.97 22.17 18.40
C ASP A 183 0.89 22.68 19.37
N HIS A 184 0.54 21.85 20.36
CA HIS A 184 0.08 22.30 21.67
C HIS A 184 0.92 21.62 22.76
N ASN A 185 2.10 22.18 23.01
CA ASN A 185 2.72 22.41 24.34
C ASN A 185 2.49 21.37 25.45
N LYS A 186 3.48 20.49 25.65
CA LYS A 186 4.42 20.38 26.80
C LYS A 186 4.81 18.92 27.09
N PRO A 187 6.06 18.66 27.55
CA PRO A 187 6.59 17.31 27.69
C PRO A 187 6.09 16.67 28.99
N PHE A 188 5.65 15.41 28.92
CA PHE A 188 5.40 14.61 30.10
C PHE A 188 6.69 13.90 30.51
N SER A 189 7.20 14.28 31.67
CA SER A 189 8.22 13.56 32.42
C SER A 189 7.65 12.26 32.98
N SER A 190 8.51 11.25 33.03
CA SER A 190 8.37 10.00 33.76
C SER A 190 8.04 10.21 35.24
N GLU A 191 7.05 9.49 35.76
CA GLU A 191 7.07 8.85 37.10
C GLU A 191 5.84 7.95 37.28
N ASP A 192 6.08 6.79 37.90
CA ASP A 192 5.14 5.70 38.19
C ASP A 192 3.95 6.12 39.06
N GLN A 193 2.77 5.51 38.85
CA GLN A 193 1.95 4.96 39.94
C GLN A 193 0.76 4.09 39.47
N ASN A 194 0.58 2.98 40.19
CA ASN A 194 -0.52 2.00 40.14
C ASN A 194 -1.92 2.60 40.08
N VAL A 195 -2.79 2.12 39.18
CA VAL A 195 -4.25 2.05 39.40
C VAL A 195 -4.85 0.81 38.73
N THR A 196 -5.71 0.15 39.50
CA THR A 196 -6.45 -1.10 39.24
C THR A 196 -7.56 -0.95 38.18
N CYS A 197 -7.93 -2.09 37.60
CA CYS A 197 -8.92 -2.37 36.56
C CYS A 197 -10.19 -1.51 36.52
N GLN A 198 -10.55 -1.08 35.30
CA GLN A 198 -11.94 -1.03 34.85
C GLN A 198 -12.07 -1.76 33.50
N THR A 199 -13.05 -2.66 33.46
CA THR A 199 -13.41 -3.57 32.39
C THR A 199 -13.75 -2.81 31.11
N ALA A 200 -13.07 -3.12 30.02
CA ALA A 200 -13.23 -2.45 28.72
C ALA A 200 -14.62 -2.72 28.13
N ALA A 201 -15.39 -1.65 27.93
CA ALA A 201 -16.37 -1.60 26.86
C ALA A 201 -15.60 -1.78 25.54
N VAL A 202 -16.01 -2.76 24.74
CA VAL A 202 -15.38 -3.08 23.45
C VAL A 202 -15.55 -1.89 22.51
N ASN A 203 -14.42 -1.32 22.08
CA ASN A 203 -14.28 -0.05 21.34
C ASN A 203 -15.11 0.04 20.04
N GLU A 204 -16.13 0.90 20.04
CA GLU A 204 -16.79 1.39 18.82
C GLU A 204 -15.80 2.16 17.90
N ASP A 205 -14.81 2.84 18.50
CA ASP A 205 -13.83 3.70 17.80
C ASP A 205 -12.95 2.97 16.77
N ILE A 206 -12.43 1.78 17.10
CA ILE A 206 -11.57 1.00 16.17
C ILE A 206 -12.36 0.55 14.93
N THR A 207 -13.66 0.35 15.08
CA THR A 207 -14.54 -0.07 13.98
C THR A 207 -14.77 1.10 13.03
N MET A 208 -14.97 2.30 13.56
CA MET A 208 -15.13 3.54 12.79
C MET A 208 -13.88 3.89 11.95
N GLU A 209 -12.66 3.61 12.45
CA GLU A 209 -11.42 3.95 11.74
C GLU A 209 -11.06 3.03 10.56
N ILE A 210 -11.37 1.73 10.67
CA ILE A 210 -11.21 0.79 9.55
C ILE A 210 -12.23 1.11 8.46
N ASP A 211 -13.46 1.46 8.85
CA ASP A 211 -14.51 1.90 7.94
C ASP A 211 -14.10 3.19 7.20
N ALA A 212 -13.43 4.13 7.88
CA ALA A 212 -12.91 5.35 7.26
C ALA A 212 -11.82 5.09 6.20
N ASN A 213 -10.88 4.17 6.46
CA ASN A 213 -9.83 3.83 5.49
C ASN A 213 -10.38 3.08 4.26
N ILE A 214 -11.32 2.17 4.49
CA ILE A 214 -12.05 1.48 3.41
C ILE A 214 -12.87 2.49 2.61
N SER A 215 -13.54 3.44 3.29
CA SER A 215 -14.29 4.53 2.66
C SER A 215 -13.37 5.40 1.78
N LEU A 216 -12.21 5.81 2.28
CA LEU A 216 -11.25 6.62 1.52
C LEU A 216 -10.71 5.88 0.29
N LEU A 217 -10.41 4.59 0.42
CA LEU A 217 -9.99 3.76 -0.69
C LEU A 217 -11.09 3.66 -1.77
N LYS A 218 -12.32 3.33 -1.38
CA LYS A 218 -13.45 3.24 -2.31
C LYS A 218 -13.72 4.58 -2.98
N LYS A 219 -13.69 5.67 -2.22
CA LYS A 219 -13.88 7.05 -2.68
C LYS A 219 -12.79 7.48 -3.67
N SER A 220 -11.52 7.21 -3.34
CA SER A 220 -10.41 7.49 -4.26
C SER A 220 -10.54 6.70 -5.56
N CYS A 221 -10.96 5.44 -5.50
CA CYS A 221 -11.20 4.62 -6.69
C CYS A 221 -12.37 5.14 -7.53
N ALA A 222 -13.48 5.52 -6.89
CA ALA A 222 -14.65 6.12 -7.54
C ALA A 222 -14.27 7.37 -8.33
N ILE A 223 -13.52 8.27 -7.69
CA ILE A 223 -13.08 9.53 -8.29
C ILE A 223 -12.08 9.26 -9.41
N CYS A 224 -11.12 8.35 -9.22
CA CYS A 224 -10.15 7.97 -10.26
C CYS A 224 -10.83 7.32 -11.47
N PHE A 225 -11.81 6.46 -11.26
CA PHE A 225 -12.62 5.88 -12.32
C PHE A 225 -13.40 6.97 -13.09
N TYR A 226 -14.04 7.87 -12.36
CA TYR A 226 -14.72 9.02 -12.95
C TYR A 226 -13.76 9.91 -13.75
N CYS A 227 -12.52 10.11 -13.28
CA CYS A 227 -11.49 10.84 -14.01
C CYS A 227 -11.19 10.20 -15.37
N VAL A 228 -11.01 8.88 -15.43
CA VAL A 228 -10.77 8.18 -16.69
C VAL A 228 -11.95 8.38 -17.64
N CYS A 229 -13.19 8.21 -17.17
CA CYS A 229 -14.38 8.38 -18.00
C CYS A 229 -14.57 9.82 -18.46
N PHE A 230 -14.41 10.79 -17.56
CA PHE A 230 -14.54 12.21 -17.86
C PHE A 230 -13.45 12.70 -18.84
N SER A 231 -12.28 12.05 -18.86
CA SER A 231 -11.20 12.40 -19.80
C SER A 231 -11.58 12.20 -21.28
N ILE A 232 -12.55 11.31 -21.53
CA ILE A 232 -13.12 11.07 -22.88
C ILE A 232 -14.05 12.23 -23.28
N ILE A 233 -14.79 12.78 -22.32
CA ILE A 233 -15.69 13.92 -22.53
C ILE A 233 -14.90 15.23 -22.69
N LYS A 234 -13.90 15.44 -21.83
CA LYS A 234 -13.07 16.64 -21.83
C LYS A 234 -11.60 16.25 -21.61
N PRO A 235 -10.69 16.54 -22.56
CA PRO A 235 -9.29 16.17 -22.41
C PRO A 235 -8.65 16.81 -21.17
N CYS A 236 -7.82 16.06 -20.45
CA CYS A 236 -7.20 16.47 -19.19
C CYS A 236 -6.39 17.77 -19.28
N SER A 237 -5.84 18.10 -20.46
CA SER A 237 -5.12 19.37 -20.70
C SER A 237 -5.99 20.63 -20.54
N TYR A 238 -7.31 20.48 -20.53
CA TYR A 238 -8.27 21.58 -20.34
C TYR A 238 -8.86 21.61 -18.93
N TRP A 239 -8.43 20.72 -18.04
CA TRP A 239 -8.92 20.69 -16.67
C TRP A 239 -8.28 21.83 -15.88
N LYS A 240 -9.13 22.69 -15.31
CA LYS A 240 -8.77 23.79 -14.40
C LYS A 240 -9.41 23.50 -13.04
N SER A 241 -9.14 24.33 -12.02
CA SER A 241 -9.70 24.17 -10.67
C SER A 241 -11.19 23.83 -10.65
N PHE A 242 -12.02 24.61 -11.32
CA PHE A 242 -13.47 24.35 -11.44
C PHE A 242 -13.80 22.97 -12.05
N THR A 243 -13.00 22.51 -13.01
CA THR A 243 -13.20 21.17 -13.59
C THR A 243 -12.79 20.07 -12.61
N LEU A 244 -11.72 20.28 -11.83
CA LEU A 244 -11.26 19.34 -10.81
C LEU A 244 -12.28 19.22 -9.68
N GLU A 245 -12.83 20.35 -9.23
CA GLU A 245 -13.90 20.42 -8.23
C GLU A 245 -15.15 19.67 -8.72
N ALA A 246 -15.61 19.94 -9.95
CA ALA A 246 -16.76 19.24 -10.53
C ALA A 246 -16.53 17.72 -10.68
N VAL A 247 -15.31 17.30 -11.07
CA VAL A 247 -14.94 15.88 -11.16
C VAL A 247 -14.97 15.21 -9.79
N VAL A 248 -14.46 15.88 -8.74
CA VAL A 248 -14.52 15.37 -7.37
C VAL A 248 -15.95 15.29 -6.87
N GLU A 249 -16.77 16.32 -7.12
CA GLU A 249 -18.18 16.36 -6.73
C GLU A 249 -18.96 15.19 -7.36
N HIS A 250 -18.86 15.02 -8.67
CA HIS A 250 -19.58 13.96 -9.38
C HIS A 250 -19.00 12.58 -9.09
N GLY A 251 -17.68 12.47 -8.88
CA GLY A 251 -17.05 11.24 -8.40
C GLY A 251 -17.53 10.84 -6.99
N ASN A 252 -17.79 11.81 -6.12
CA ASN A 252 -18.40 11.57 -4.80
C ASN A 252 -19.87 11.16 -4.89
N ILE A 253 -20.64 11.73 -5.82
CA ILE A 253 -22.01 11.28 -6.10
C ILE A 253 -21.98 9.82 -6.56
N PHE A 254 -21.14 9.51 -7.54
CA PHE A 254 -20.94 8.14 -8.03
C PHE A 254 -20.53 7.17 -6.90
N TYR A 255 -19.60 7.58 -6.03
CA TYR A 255 -19.22 6.82 -4.84
C TYR A 255 -20.43 6.51 -3.95
N LYS A 256 -21.22 7.53 -3.58
CA LYS A 256 -22.40 7.37 -2.71
C LYS A 256 -23.45 6.44 -3.31
N GLU A 257 -23.72 6.57 -4.59
CA GLU A 257 -24.77 5.81 -5.27
C GLU A 257 -24.39 4.34 -5.53
N ASN A 258 -23.09 4.04 -5.67
CA ASN A 258 -22.66 2.73 -6.18
C ASN A 258 -21.74 1.95 -5.22
N LEU A 259 -21.01 2.63 -4.32
CA LEU A 259 -19.89 2.03 -3.58
C LEU A 259 -19.99 2.19 -2.05
N ASP A 260 -20.74 3.17 -1.55
CA ASP A 260 -20.86 3.49 -0.12
C ASP A 260 -21.63 2.41 0.66
N THR A 261 -22.70 1.83 0.08
CA THR A 261 -23.51 0.79 0.74
C THR A 261 -23.02 -0.64 0.53
N SER A 262 -22.00 -0.86 -0.33
CA SER A 262 -21.52 -2.21 -0.63
C SER A 262 -20.38 -2.63 0.28
N ASN A 263 -20.58 -3.69 1.08
CA ASN A 263 -19.50 -4.31 1.86
C ASN A 263 -18.50 -5.11 0.99
N GLN A 264 -18.78 -5.25 -0.31
CA GLN A 264 -17.96 -5.96 -1.28
C GLN A 264 -17.51 -4.99 -2.39
N PHE A 265 -16.44 -4.24 -2.13
CA PHE A 265 -15.82 -3.44 -3.19
C PHE A 265 -14.75 -4.25 -3.92
N THR A 266 -14.93 -4.43 -5.23
CA THR A 266 -13.88 -4.97 -6.10
C THR A 266 -13.79 -4.11 -7.35
N ILE A 267 -12.58 -3.99 -7.92
CA ILE A 267 -12.35 -3.20 -9.14
C ILE A 267 -13.17 -3.72 -10.34
N ASP A 268 -13.50 -5.01 -10.33
CA ASP A 268 -14.34 -5.63 -11.36
C ASP A 268 -15.84 -5.38 -11.12
N GLY A 269 -16.21 -4.71 -10.02
CA GLY A 269 -17.55 -4.23 -9.73
C GLY A 269 -17.82 -2.81 -10.27
N LEU A 270 -16.85 -2.18 -10.93
CA LEU A 270 -17.05 -0.89 -11.59
C LEU A 270 -17.94 -1.06 -12.84
N PRO A 271 -18.80 -0.09 -13.15
CA PRO A 271 -19.81 -0.25 -14.19
C PRO A 271 -19.19 -0.21 -15.58
N LEU A 272 -19.78 -0.99 -16.50
CA LEU A 272 -19.43 -0.99 -17.93
C LEU A 272 -19.98 0.23 -18.68
N ARG A 273 -20.84 1.02 -18.06
CA ARG A 273 -21.40 2.25 -18.62
C ARG A 273 -21.58 3.29 -17.53
N LEU A 274 -21.12 4.51 -17.78
CA LEU A 274 -21.27 5.64 -16.88
C LEU A 274 -21.88 6.82 -17.64
N LYS A 275 -23.00 7.35 -17.13
CA LYS A 275 -23.60 8.57 -17.68
C LYS A 275 -22.92 9.79 -17.07
N ILE A 276 -22.37 10.66 -17.91
CA ILE A 276 -21.72 11.91 -17.53
C ILE A 276 -22.43 13.04 -18.27
N TYR A 277 -23.17 13.87 -17.54
CA TYR A 277 -24.11 14.84 -18.12
C TYR A 277 -25.06 14.14 -19.13
N ASP A 278 -25.08 14.60 -20.37
CA ASP A 278 -25.90 14.04 -21.46
C ASP A 278 -25.16 12.98 -22.30
N ALA A 279 -23.97 12.54 -21.87
CA ALA A 279 -23.16 11.56 -22.58
C ALA A 279 -23.13 10.20 -21.86
N ASP A 280 -23.35 9.12 -22.62
CA ASP A 280 -23.12 7.75 -22.16
C ASP A 280 -21.67 7.33 -22.49
N VAL A 281 -20.89 7.04 -21.45
CA VAL A 281 -19.51 6.56 -21.58
C VAL A 281 -19.49 5.05 -21.41
N ASP A 282 -19.21 4.32 -22.50
CA ASP A 282 -18.99 2.87 -22.46
C ASP A 282 -17.56 2.54 -22.02
N VAL A 283 -17.42 1.66 -21.03
CA VAL A 283 -16.15 1.21 -20.47
C VAL A 283 -15.87 -0.22 -20.89
N LYS A 284 -14.65 -0.46 -21.41
CA LYS A 284 -14.16 -1.79 -21.77
C LYS A 284 -12.88 -2.09 -21.01
N TYR A 285 -12.90 -3.12 -20.19
CA TYR A 285 -11.72 -3.59 -19.46
C TYR A 285 -10.89 -4.50 -20.37
N SER A 286 -9.61 -4.18 -20.58
CA SER A 286 -8.71 -4.93 -21.47
C SER A 286 -8.06 -6.12 -20.76
N SER A 287 -7.22 -5.85 -19.75
CA SER A 287 -6.44 -6.87 -19.06
C SER A 287 -6.02 -6.44 -17.66
N LYS A 288 -6.29 -7.30 -16.68
CA LYS A 288 -5.90 -7.11 -15.28
C LYS A 288 -4.47 -7.59 -15.08
N HIS A 289 -3.62 -6.73 -14.52
CA HIS A 289 -2.24 -7.05 -14.20
C HIS A 289 -2.00 -6.86 -12.71
N GLN A 290 -1.44 -7.88 -12.06
CA GLN A 290 -1.05 -7.86 -10.66
C GLN A 290 0.45 -8.19 -10.57
N GLY A 291 1.14 -7.52 -9.66
CA GLY A 291 2.57 -7.75 -9.47
C GLY A 291 3.21 -6.74 -8.53
N ILE A 292 4.46 -6.99 -8.19
CA ILE A 292 5.26 -6.09 -7.36
C ILE A 292 5.76 -4.94 -8.23
N PHE A 293 5.19 -3.76 -8.04
CA PHE A 293 5.86 -2.55 -8.47
C PHE A 293 6.99 -2.27 -7.48
N SER A 294 8.25 -2.21 -7.90
CA SER A 294 9.44 -1.93 -7.09
C SER A 294 10.22 -0.76 -7.70
N CYS A 295 10.35 0.34 -6.96
CA CYS A 295 11.00 1.54 -7.45
C CYS A 295 12.53 1.49 -7.41
N SER A 296 13.10 0.50 -6.71
CA SER A 296 14.53 0.15 -6.74
C SER A 296 14.85 -0.79 -7.91
N SER A 297 13.89 -1.59 -8.38
CA SER A 297 14.10 -2.55 -9.46
C SER A 297 13.90 -1.94 -10.85
N LEU A 298 14.94 -1.98 -11.69
CA LEU A 298 14.82 -1.59 -13.10
C LEU A 298 13.83 -2.51 -13.85
N SER A 299 13.91 -3.82 -13.61
CA SER A 299 13.02 -4.80 -14.25
C SER A 299 11.55 -4.53 -13.94
N SER A 300 11.22 -4.18 -12.70
CA SER A 300 9.84 -3.82 -12.33
C SER A 300 9.34 -2.56 -13.04
N LYS A 301 10.19 -1.53 -13.18
CA LYS A 301 9.86 -0.32 -13.95
C LYS A 301 9.65 -0.64 -15.43
N LEU A 302 10.48 -1.49 -16.01
CA LEU A 302 10.36 -1.91 -17.42
C LEU A 302 9.08 -2.72 -17.68
N VAL A 303 8.63 -3.54 -16.72
CA VAL A 303 7.34 -4.24 -16.82
C VAL A 303 6.19 -3.23 -16.87
N LEU A 304 6.13 -2.29 -15.92
CA LEU A 304 5.10 -1.26 -15.91
C LEU A 304 5.16 -0.39 -17.18
N GLN A 305 6.37 -0.04 -17.63
CA GLN A 305 6.59 0.68 -18.87
C GLN A 305 6.01 -0.06 -20.08
N ARG A 306 6.28 -1.36 -20.19
CA ARG A 306 5.74 -2.19 -21.27
C ARG A 306 4.20 -2.21 -21.24
N LEU A 307 3.59 -2.39 -20.07
CA LEU A 307 2.14 -2.38 -19.92
C LEU A 307 1.50 -1.05 -20.37
N ILE A 308 2.13 0.08 -20.01
CA ILE A 308 1.66 1.40 -20.45
C ILE A 308 1.84 1.56 -21.96
N LEU A 309 3.00 1.14 -22.48
CA LEU A 309 3.33 1.29 -23.89
C LEU A 309 2.56 0.34 -24.81
N ASP A 310 2.05 -0.79 -24.34
CA ASP A 310 1.26 -1.72 -25.14
C ASP A 310 -0.14 -1.16 -25.49
N ASN A 311 -0.56 -0.10 -24.78
CA ASN A 311 -1.79 0.65 -25.04
C ASN A 311 -1.58 1.73 -26.14
N LYS A 312 -1.34 1.31 -27.38
CA LYS A 312 -0.74 2.19 -28.43
C LYS A 312 -1.70 3.09 -29.22
N ASN A 313 -2.99 2.75 -29.29
CA ASN A 313 -3.81 3.19 -30.44
C ASN A 313 -5.11 3.93 -30.10
N VAL A 314 -5.47 4.06 -28.83
CA VAL A 314 -6.72 4.72 -28.41
C VAL A 314 -6.49 5.50 -27.13
N ASN A 315 -7.20 6.64 -26.97
CA ASN A 315 -7.26 7.29 -25.68
C ASN A 315 -7.80 6.29 -24.67
N THR A 316 -6.99 5.99 -23.66
CA THR A 316 -7.30 4.97 -22.67
C THR A 316 -6.79 5.43 -21.32
N GLY A 317 -7.12 4.68 -20.29
CA GLY A 317 -6.55 4.88 -18.98
C GLY A 317 -6.47 3.58 -18.22
N PHE A 318 -5.76 3.62 -17.11
CA PHE A 318 -5.74 2.52 -16.17
C PHE A 318 -5.90 3.06 -14.75
N LEU A 319 -6.51 2.22 -13.93
CA LEU A 319 -6.52 2.40 -12.49
C LEU A 319 -5.32 1.66 -11.92
N LEU A 320 -4.54 2.35 -11.10
CA LEU A 320 -3.40 1.78 -10.40
C LEU A 320 -3.69 1.81 -8.91
N TRP A 321 -3.79 0.65 -8.31
CA TRP A 321 -3.96 0.52 -6.87
C TRP A 321 -2.59 0.41 -6.22
N LEU A 322 -2.27 1.36 -5.34
CA LEU A 322 -1.08 1.34 -4.50
C LEU A 322 -1.51 1.43 -3.04
N SER A 323 -1.18 0.39 -2.25
CA SER A 323 -1.23 0.36 -0.77
C SER A 323 -2.23 1.34 -0.10
N GLY A 324 -3.54 1.10 -0.27
CA GLY A 324 -4.59 1.85 0.44
C GLY A 324 -5.27 2.99 -0.34
N TYR A 325 -4.81 3.36 -1.53
CA TYR A 325 -5.49 4.33 -2.39
C TYR A 325 -5.41 3.95 -3.87
N CYS A 326 -6.29 4.56 -4.67
CA CYS A 326 -6.32 4.39 -6.12
C CYS A 326 -5.81 5.64 -6.82
N LEU A 327 -4.99 5.43 -7.85
CA LEU A 327 -4.58 6.44 -8.82
C LEU A 327 -5.23 6.14 -10.16
N SER A 328 -5.55 7.17 -10.94
CA SER A 328 -5.82 6.99 -12.37
C SER A 328 -4.68 7.52 -13.21
N CYS A 329 -4.36 6.82 -14.27
CA CYS A 329 -3.49 7.30 -15.32
C CYS A 329 -4.27 7.36 -16.63
N VAL A 330 -4.29 8.53 -17.28
CA VAL A 330 -4.91 8.72 -18.59
C VAL A 330 -3.83 8.89 -19.65
N ILE A 331 -3.97 8.12 -20.71
CA ILE A 331 -3.13 8.15 -21.91
C ILE A 331 -3.91 8.86 -23.01
N CYS A 332 -3.48 10.06 -23.35
CA CYS A 332 -4.11 10.88 -24.40
C CYS A 332 -3.20 10.95 -25.62
N HIS A 333 -3.67 10.44 -26.74
CA HIS A 333 -3.05 10.60 -28.04
C HIS A 333 -3.64 11.82 -28.75
N THR A 334 -2.87 12.89 -28.85
CA THR A 334 -3.26 14.04 -29.67
C THR A 334 -2.80 13.83 -31.11
N SER A 335 -3.76 13.76 -32.03
CA SER A 335 -3.48 13.79 -33.47
C SER A 335 -3.40 15.24 -33.94
N ARG A 336 -2.25 15.67 -34.50
CA ARG A 336 -2.20 16.66 -35.59
C ARG A 336 -1.01 16.42 -36.53
N VAL A 337 -1.38 16.25 -37.80
CA VAL A 337 -0.72 16.62 -39.08
C VAL A 337 0.82 16.55 -39.09
N ALA A 338 1.35 15.65 -39.94
CA ALA A 338 2.78 15.32 -40.18
C ALA A 338 3.33 14.04 -39.50
N ALA A 339 2.53 12.98 -39.43
CA ALA A 339 2.98 11.59 -39.21
C ALA A 339 3.58 11.20 -37.83
N LYS A 340 3.50 12.04 -36.79
CA LYS A 340 3.84 11.64 -35.41
C LYS A 340 2.70 11.95 -34.43
N THR A 341 2.05 10.91 -33.91
CA THR A 341 1.11 11.01 -32.79
C THR A 341 1.85 11.45 -31.53
N LYS A 342 1.41 12.55 -30.89
CA LYS A 342 1.98 12.97 -29.61
C LYS A 342 1.14 12.41 -28.48
N THR A 343 1.74 11.54 -27.67
CA THR A 343 1.11 10.96 -26.47
C THR A 343 1.43 11.82 -25.26
N LYS A 344 0.41 12.14 -24.48
CA LYS A 344 0.53 12.74 -23.15
C LYS A 344 -0.02 11.78 -22.12
N TYR A 345 0.57 11.78 -20.93
CA TYR A 345 0.14 10.99 -19.80
C TYR A 345 -0.27 11.91 -18.67
N PHE A 346 -1.37 11.61 -18.00
CA PHE A 346 -1.85 12.36 -16.85
C PHE A 346 -2.03 11.41 -15.68
N VAL A 347 -1.40 11.70 -14.55
CA VAL A 347 -1.64 10.99 -13.28
C VAL A 347 -2.59 11.82 -12.46
N MET A 348 -3.66 11.20 -11.96
CA MET A 348 -4.58 11.83 -11.03
C MET A 348 -4.52 11.12 -9.69
N GLU A 349 -4.43 11.93 -8.65
CA GLU A 349 -4.35 11.50 -7.25
C GLU A 349 -5.37 12.30 -6.44
N PHE A 350 -6.27 11.61 -5.75
CA PHE A 350 -7.27 12.23 -4.90
C PHE A 350 -6.80 12.24 -3.45
N HIS A 351 -6.84 13.43 -2.83
CA HIS A 351 -6.58 13.63 -1.41
C HIS A 351 -7.81 14.28 -0.78
N GLU A 352 -8.29 13.75 0.35
CA GLU A 352 -9.53 14.22 0.97
C GLU A 352 -9.50 15.72 1.32
N ASN A 353 -8.36 16.21 1.82
CA ASN A 353 -8.19 17.61 2.23
C ASN A 353 -7.68 18.53 1.11
N GLN A 354 -7.10 17.99 0.05
CA GLN A 354 -6.44 18.78 -1.01
C GLN A 354 -7.15 18.68 -2.37
N GLY A 355 -8.19 17.85 -2.45
CA GLY A 355 -8.91 17.57 -3.69
C GLY A 355 -8.11 16.74 -4.68
N LEU A 356 -8.45 16.88 -5.96
CA LEU A 356 -7.82 16.14 -7.05
C LEU A 356 -6.57 16.85 -7.57
N GLN A 357 -5.42 16.18 -7.53
CA GLN A 357 -4.19 16.63 -8.15
C GLN A 357 -4.01 15.96 -9.52
N VAL A 358 -3.50 16.72 -10.49
CA VAL A 358 -3.23 16.22 -11.85
C VAL A 358 -1.80 16.55 -12.25
N LEU A 359 -1.04 15.53 -12.65
CA LEU A 359 0.36 15.63 -13.05
C LEU A 359 0.50 15.25 -14.53
N GLU A 360 0.99 16.17 -15.36
CA GLU A 360 1.17 15.97 -16.80
C GLU A 360 2.60 15.49 -17.13
N HIS A 361 2.68 14.49 -18.01
CA HIS A 361 3.92 13.90 -18.50
C HIS A 361 3.91 13.76 -20.03
N ASN A 362 5.07 13.99 -20.65
CA ASN A 362 5.27 13.80 -22.10
C ASN A 362 6.01 12.49 -22.44
N HIS A 363 6.57 11.80 -21.44
CA HIS A 363 7.32 10.55 -21.63
C HIS A 363 6.93 9.53 -20.56
N VAL A 364 6.85 8.26 -20.93
CA VAL A 364 6.49 7.17 -20.01
C VAL A 364 7.49 7.02 -18.86
N ASP A 365 8.77 7.30 -19.09
CA ASP A 365 9.79 7.25 -18.02
C ASP A 365 9.50 8.27 -16.92
N SER A 366 9.19 9.51 -17.31
CA SER A 366 8.85 10.57 -16.35
C SER A 366 7.56 10.27 -15.58
N LEU A 367 6.60 9.59 -16.22
CA LEU A 367 5.39 9.08 -15.58
C LEU A 367 5.75 8.04 -14.51
N ILE A 368 6.60 7.06 -14.85
CA ILE A 368 7.02 6.01 -13.92
C ILE A 368 7.81 6.59 -12.74
N GLU A 369 8.68 7.56 -12.99
CA GLU A 369 9.38 8.28 -11.92
C GLU A 369 8.41 8.97 -10.95
N THR A 370 7.38 9.62 -11.47
CA THR A 370 6.32 10.23 -10.65
C THR A 370 5.56 9.19 -9.85
N LEU A 371 5.13 8.08 -10.46
CA LEU A 371 4.48 6.97 -9.74
C LEU A 371 5.38 6.43 -8.63
N CYS A 372 6.70 6.41 -8.85
CA CYS A 372 7.66 6.04 -7.82
C CYS A 372 7.80 7.06 -6.70
N LYS A 373 7.69 8.36 -6.97
CA LYS A 373 7.70 9.42 -5.95
C LYS A 373 6.42 9.38 -5.11
N ILE A 374 5.27 9.23 -5.77
CA ILE A 374 3.95 9.09 -5.13
C ILE A 374 3.98 7.91 -4.17
N ARG A 375 4.43 6.73 -4.64
CA ARG A 375 4.55 5.54 -3.80
C ARG A 375 5.45 5.74 -2.58
N LYS A 376 6.57 6.46 -2.72
CA LYS A 376 7.53 6.71 -1.64
C LYS A 376 7.10 7.82 -0.67
N GLY A 377 5.92 8.42 -0.84
CA GLY A 377 5.46 9.53 -0.01
C GLY A 377 6.32 10.80 -0.12
N THR A 378 7.12 10.94 -1.17
CA THR A 378 8.05 12.06 -1.32
C THR A 378 7.32 13.26 -1.91
N LYS A 379 7.28 14.41 -1.22
CA LYS A 379 6.64 15.64 -1.71
C LYS A 379 7.05 15.94 -3.15
N ILE A 380 6.07 15.98 -4.05
CA ILE A 380 6.30 16.35 -5.45
C ILE A 380 6.47 17.86 -5.50
N ASN A 381 7.71 18.34 -5.60
CA ASN A 381 7.95 19.73 -5.94
C ASN A 381 7.33 20.00 -7.31
N LYS A 382 6.32 20.87 -7.35
CA LYS A 382 5.71 21.36 -8.59
C LYS A 382 6.83 21.80 -9.54
N PRO A 383 6.87 21.31 -10.80
CA PRO A 383 7.71 21.92 -11.80
C PRO A 383 7.24 23.38 -11.98
N CYS A 384 8.14 24.31 -11.66
CA CYS A 384 7.95 25.72 -11.88
C CYS A 384 7.58 25.95 -13.35
N ASN A 385 6.42 26.55 -13.60
CA ASN A 385 5.95 26.97 -14.92
C ASN A 385 7.03 27.83 -15.58
N LYS A 386 7.79 27.26 -16.53
CA LYS A 386 8.67 28.06 -17.38
C LYS A 386 7.83 28.76 -18.46
N ARG A 387 7.99 30.09 -18.47
CA ARG A 387 7.55 31.11 -19.45
C ARG A 387 6.19 31.76 -19.17
N ALA A 388 6.19 32.69 -18.22
CA ALA A 388 5.52 33.96 -18.45
C ALA A 388 6.22 34.64 -19.64
N LYS A 389 5.59 34.63 -20.81
CA LYS A 389 5.95 35.59 -21.87
C LYS A 389 5.60 36.97 -21.32
N GLN A 390 6.59 37.85 -21.22
CA GLN A 390 6.35 39.29 -21.06
C GLN A 390 5.35 39.72 -22.13
N VAL A 391 4.18 40.17 -21.69
CA VAL A 391 3.26 40.94 -22.52
C VAL A 391 3.93 42.31 -22.73
N PRO A 392 4.18 42.76 -23.97
CA PRO A 392 4.73 44.10 -24.16
C PRO A 392 3.70 45.14 -23.70
N ASN A 393 4.18 46.10 -22.90
CA ASN A 393 3.41 47.25 -22.42
C ASN A 393 2.74 47.96 -23.61
N ILE A 394 1.42 47.79 -23.74
CA ILE A 394 0.59 48.65 -24.59
C ILE A 394 0.40 49.95 -23.80
N ARG A 395 1.16 50.99 -24.17
CA ARG A 395 0.89 52.37 -23.76
C ARG A 395 -0.45 52.80 -24.34
N ILE A 396 -1.48 52.86 -23.50
CA ILE A 396 -2.73 53.55 -23.81
C ILE A 396 -2.41 55.06 -23.80
N LYS A 397 -2.48 55.71 -24.96
CA LYS A 397 -2.54 57.18 -25.04
C LYS A 397 -3.97 57.61 -24.64
N PRO A 398 -4.13 58.63 -23.79
CA PRO A 398 -5.45 59.20 -23.53
C PRO A 398 -5.94 59.95 -24.79
N LEU A 399 -7.20 59.72 -25.16
CA LEU A 399 -7.92 60.57 -26.11
C LEU A 399 -8.11 61.95 -25.47
N THR A 400 -7.50 62.97 -26.05
CA THR A 400 -7.95 64.36 -25.88
C THR A 400 -9.08 64.61 -26.86
N MET A 401 -10.26 64.95 -26.32
CA MET A 401 -11.37 65.49 -27.09
C MET A 401 -11.07 66.94 -27.47
N THR A 402 -11.09 67.21 -28.77
CA THR A 402 -11.68 68.38 -29.48
C THR A 402 -11.54 68.14 -30.96
#